data_AF-A0A255R9D4-F1
#
_entry.id   AF-A0A255R9D4-F1
#
_cell.length_a   1.000
_cell.length_b   1.000
_cell.length_c   1.000
_cell.angle_alpha   90.00
_cell.angle_beta   90.00
_cell.angle_gamma   90.00
#
_symmetry.space_group_name_H-M   'P 1'
#
loop_
_entity.id
_entity.type
_entity.pdbx_description
1 polymer ?
#
loop_
_entity_poly.entity_id
_entity_poly.type
_entity_poly.pdbx_seq_one_letter_code
_entity_poly.pdbx_strand_id
1 'polypeptide(L)'
;MPSEILYTDSTDYLLGGALTLKNGRIDMFQFDEGYCQATQYNATQDNFTFLYYDKDHLGNVRQVTKAIGSTGTVMQTMNYYPFGAQFCDGSANNNDVQPYKYNGKELDKMHGLNTYDYGARQYNPVTARWDRVDPLAEKYYNVSPYAYCHNNPVMLMDPDGMDDYYTSDGTYLGTNSAESDYIYK
;
A
#
# COMPACT_ATOMS: atom_id res chain seq x y z
N MET A 1 -22.95 -13.53 -36.92
CA MET A 1 -23.32 -12.19 -36.43
C MET A 1 -22.21 -11.77 -35.48
N PRO A 2 -21.45 -10.69 -35.73
CA PRO A 2 -20.51 -10.19 -34.74
C PRO A 2 -21.32 -9.67 -33.55
N SER A 3 -20.92 -10.01 -32.34
CA SER A 3 -21.51 -9.46 -31.12
C SER A 3 -21.13 -7.98 -31.00
N GLU A 4 -22.12 -7.09 -31.02
CA GLU A 4 -21.94 -5.68 -30.65
C GLU A 4 -21.73 -5.56 -29.13
N ILE A 5 -20.84 -4.67 -28.72
CA ILE A 5 -20.64 -4.32 -27.31
C ILE A 5 -21.82 -3.42 -26.89
N LEU A 6 -22.72 -3.94 -26.06
CA LEU A 6 -23.93 -3.25 -25.59
C LEU A 6 -23.69 -2.26 -24.44
N TYR A 7 -22.52 -2.30 -23.80
CA TYR A 7 -22.12 -1.40 -22.72
C TYR A 7 -20.60 -1.32 -22.61
N THR A 8 -20.08 -0.15 -22.25
CA THR A 8 -18.66 0.05 -21.90
C THR A 8 -18.62 0.52 -20.45
N ASP A 9 -17.93 -0.25 -19.61
CA ASP A 9 -17.53 0.23 -18.28
C ASP A 9 -16.35 1.19 -18.42
N SER A 10 -16.38 2.31 -17.70
CA SER A 10 -15.28 3.27 -17.60
C SER A 10 -14.82 3.39 -16.15
N THR A 11 -13.50 3.47 -15.95
CA THR A 11 -12.89 3.84 -14.67
C THR A 11 -11.98 5.04 -14.91
N ASP A 12 -12.27 6.14 -14.23
CA ASP A 12 -11.50 7.38 -14.35
C ASP A 12 -10.81 7.71 -13.03
N TYR A 13 -9.53 8.08 -13.12
CA TYR A 13 -8.71 8.48 -11.98
C TYR A 13 -8.45 9.98 -12.04
N LEU A 14 -8.96 10.71 -11.05
CA LEU A 14 -8.82 12.16 -10.91
C LEU A 14 -7.99 12.49 -9.67
N LEU A 15 -7.58 13.75 -9.54
CA LEU A 15 -6.82 14.26 -8.39
C LEU A 15 -5.55 13.44 -8.10
N GLY A 16 -4.81 13.07 -9.15
CA GLY A 16 -3.60 12.26 -9.01
C GLY A 16 -3.88 10.81 -8.58
N GLY A 17 -5.09 10.31 -8.80
CA GLY A 17 -5.50 8.95 -8.42
C GLY A 17 -6.28 8.88 -7.10
N ALA A 18 -6.33 9.96 -6.33
CA ALA A 18 -7.06 9.99 -5.07
C ALA A 18 -8.58 9.86 -5.25
N LEU A 19 -9.14 10.28 -6.39
CA LEU A 19 -10.57 10.16 -6.69
C LEU A 19 -10.79 9.19 -7.85
N THR A 20 -11.47 8.09 -7.58
CA THR A 20 -11.87 7.10 -8.59
C THR A 20 -13.35 7.26 -8.92
N LEU A 21 -13.65 7.34 -10.21
CA LEU A 21 -15.01 7.28 -10.73
C LEU A 21 -15.20 5.96 -11.49
N LYS A 22 -16.38 5.36 -11.35
CA LYS A 22 -16.85 4.26 -12.18
C LYS A 22 -18.09 4.67 -12.92
N ASN A 23 -18.09 4.53 -14.24
CA ASN A 23 -19.22 4.86 -15.11
C ASN A 23 -19.75 6.29 -14.88
N GLY A 24 -18.81 7.24 -14.71
CA GLY A 24 -19.10 8.66 -14.47
C GLY A 24 -19.63 9.01 -13.08
N ARG A 25 -19.71 8.06 -12.14
CA ARG A 25 -20.10 8.30 -10.74
C ARG A 25 -18.91 8.11 -9.81
N ILE A 26 -18.91 8.79 -8.67
CA ILE A 26 -17.89 8.61 -7.63
C ILE A 26 -17.96 7.17 -7.12
N ASP A 27 -16.81 6.50 -7.08
CA ASP A 27 -16.65 5.16 -6.52
C ASP A 27 -15.88 5.25 -5.20
N MET A 28 -14.70 5.88 -5.22
CA MET A 28 -13.83 5.95 -4.05
C MET A 28 -13.06 7.27 -4.01
N PHE A 29 -12.86 7.79 -2.80
CA PHE A 29 -11.94 8.89 -2.53
C PHE A 29 -10.94 8.48 -1.44
N GLN A 30 -9.65 8.46 -1.77
CA GLN A 30 -8.56 8.16 -0.84
C GLN A 30 -8.03 9.43 -0.18
N PHE A 31 -7.68 9.32 1.10
CA PHE A 31 -7.04 10.37 1.88
C PHE A 31 -5.98 9.76 2.80
N ASP A 32 -5.15 10.58 3.43
CA ASP A 32 -3.94 10.11 4.14
C ASP A 32 -4.23 9.00 5.17
N GLU A 33 -5.34 9.11 5.90
CA GLU A 33 -5.72 8.17 6.96
C GLU A 33 -6.73 7.10 6.55
N GLY A 34 -7.03 6.95 5.26
CA GLY A 34 -8.02 5.98 4.82
C GLY A 34 -8.68 6.30 3.49
N TYR A 35 -9.95 5.92 3.38
CA TYR A 35 -10.71 6.18 2.18
C TYR A 35 -12.21 6.26 2.47
N CYS A 36 -12.91 6.93 1.56
CA CYS A 36 -14.35 7.01 1.53
C CYS A 36 -14.84 6.20 0.31
N GLN A 37 -15.66 5.19 0.56
CA GLN A 37 -16.34 4.41 -0.47
C GLN A 37 -17.74 5.00 -0.70
N ALA A 38 -18.06 5.28 -1.96
CA ALA A 38 -19.41 5.64 -2.39
C ALA A 38 -20.17 4.36 -2.79
N THR A 39 -21.46 4.32 -2.48
CA THR A 39 -22.38 3.30 -2.96
C THR A 39 -23.65 4.00 -3.41
N GLN A 40 -24.13 3.67 -4.61
CA GLN A 40 -25.34 4.27 -5.13
C GLN A 40 -26.52 3.99 -4.18
N TYR A 41 -27.18 5.06 -3.72
CA TYR A 41 -28.44 4.94 -2.99
C TYR A 41 -29.63 5.00 -3.95
N ASN A 42 -29.60 5.99 -4.85
CA ASN A 42 -30.60 6.17 -5.90
C ASN A 42 -30.00 6.93 -7.11
N ALA A 43 -30.86 7.36 -8.04
CA ALA A 43 -30.41 8.05 -9.25
C ALA A 43 -29.63 9.35 -8.99
N THR A 44 -29.92 10.06 -7.89
CA THR A 44 -29.39 11.41 -7.60
C THR A 44 -28.58 11.50 -6.31
N GLN A 45 -28.54 10.44 -5.49
CA GLN A 45 -27.85 10.41 -4.21
C GLN A 45 -26.98 9.15 -4.08
N ASP A 46 -25.84 9.34 -3.43
CA ASP A 46 -24.90 8.29 -3.06
C ASP A 46 -24.72 8.27 -1.54
N ASN A 47 -24.51 7.07 -1.00
CA ASN A 47 -24.10 6.88 0.39
C ASN A 47 -22.58 6.84 0.47
N PHE A 48 -22.02 7.52 1.46
CA PHE A 48 -20.58 7.58 1.69
C PHE A 48 -20.21 6.84 2.97
N THR A 49 -19.32 5.86 2.85
CA THR A 49 -18.79 5.09 3.98
C THR A 49 -17.32 5.40 4.16
N PHE A 50 -16.94 5.88 5.33
CA PHE A 50 -15.55 6.17 5.67
C PHE A 50 -14.90 4.98 6.35
N LEU A 51 -13.71 4.61 5.88
CA LEU A 51 -12.84 3.61 6.46
C LEU A 51 -11.50 4.26 6.77
N TYR A 52 -11.00 4.00 7.97
CA TYR A 52 -9.75 4.56 8.48
C TYR A 52 -8.71 3.47 8.68
N TYR A 53 -7.44 3.81 8.43
CA TYR A 53 -6.29 2.95 8.64
C TYR A 53 -5.67 3.24 10.01
N ASP A 54 -5.59 2.22 10.85
CA ASP A 54 -4.74 2.26 12.04
C ASP A 54 -3.37 1.70 11.63
N LYS A 55 -2.34 2.57 11.64
CA LYS A 55 -0.99 2.25 11.16
C LYS A 55 0.00 2.11 12.31
N ASP A 56 1.06 1.32 12.10
CA ASP A 56 2.21 1.31 13.01
C ASP A 56 3.27 2.37 12.63
N HIS A 57 4.42 2.35 13.32
CA HIS A 57 5.47 3.37 13.17
C HIS A 57 6.13 3.41 11.79
N LEU A 58 6.02 2.34 10.99
CA LEU A 58 6.51 2.28 9.60
C LEU A 58 5.38 2.46 8.58
N GLY A 59 4.19 2.85 9.04
CA GLY A 59 3.03 3.04 8.18
C GLY A 59 2.36 1.74 7.73
N ASN A 60 2.66 0.58 8.35
CA ASN A 60 1.97 -0.66 8.00
C ASN A 60 0.52 -0.58 8.49
N VAL A 61 -0.45 -0.88 7.62
CA VAL A 61 -1.86 -0.92 8.02
C VAL A 61 -2.08 -2.15 8.90
N ARG A 62 -2.38 -1.93 10.19
CA ARG A 62 -2.66 -2.98 11.18
C ARG A 62 -4.14 -3.25 11.33
N GLN A 63 -4.96 -2.23 11.16
CA GLN A 63 -6.40 -2.36 11.24
C GLN A 63 -7.09 -1.41 10.26
N VAL A 64 -8.25 -1.82 9.77
CA VAL A 64 -9.16 -0.97 9.00
C VAL A 64 -10.47 -0.86 9.77
N THR A 65 -10.84 0.36 10.14
CA THR A 65 -12.03 0.64 10.94
C THR A 65 -13.05 1.40 10.11
N LYS A 66 -14.26 0.85 9.95
CA LYS A 66 -15.38 1.55 9.33
C LYS A 66 -16.06 2.44 10.35
N ALA A 67 -16.25 3.72 10.02
CA ALA A 67 -17.00 4.65 10.85
C ALA A 67 -18.52 4.39 10.75
N ILE A 68 -19.19 4.42 11.90
CA ILE A 68 -20.64 4.26 12.05
C ILE A 68 -21.14 5.33 13.02
N GLY A 69 -21.57 6.48 12.49
CA GLY A 69 -21.95 7.62 13.34
C GLY A 69 -20.78 8.06 14.22
N SER A 70 -20.93 7.95 15.55
CA SER A 70 -19.88 8.25 16.53
C SER A 70 -19.10 7.01 17.02
N THR A 71 -19.30 5.85 16.42
CA THR A 71 -18.60 4.60 16.75
C THR A 71 -17.85 4.06 15.53
N GLY A 72 -17.06 3.00 15.73
CA GLY A 72 -16.33 2.31 14.66
C GLY A 72 -16.45 0.80 14.78
N THR A 73 -16.44 0.11 13.64
CA THR A 73 -16.39 -1.35 13.56
C THR A 73 -15.11 -1.77 12.84
N VAL A 74 -14.36 -2.69 13.44
CA VAL A 74 -13.16 -3.27 12.83
C VAL A 74 -13.55 -4.16 11.65
N MET A 75 -13.16 -3.73 10.45
CA MET A 75 -13.44 -4.41 9.18
C MET A 75 -12.34 -5.39 8.80
N GLN A 76 -11.09 -5.03 9.11
CA GLN A 76 -9.91 -5.83 8.82
C GLN A 76 -8.86 -5.68 9.93
N THR A 77 -8.22 -6.77 10.35
CA THR A 77 -7.02 -6.74 11.19
C THR A 77 -5.92 -7.55 10.53
N MET A 78 -4.70 -7.01 10.51
CA MET A 78 -3.55 -7.59 9.84
C MET A 78 -2.32 -7.42 10.74
N ASN A 79 -1.58 -8.50 10.93
CA ASN A 79 -0.25 -8.42 11.53
C ASN A 79 0.79 -8.98 10.56
N TYR A 80 2.00 -8.45 10.68
CA TYR A 80 3.10 -8.79 9.81
C TYR A 80 4.25 -9.38 10.62
N TYR A 81 4.91 -10.39 10.04
CA TYR A 81 6.31 -10.67 10.38
C TYR A 81 7.19 -9.46 10.03
N PRO A 82 8.42 -9.36 10.59
CA PRO A 82 9.27 -8.19 10.39
C PRO A 82 9.46 -7.79 8.91
N PHE A 83 9.57 -8.77 8.02
CA PHE A 83 9.76 -8.58 6.58
C PHE A 83 8.44 -8.46 5.79
N GLY A 84 7.30 -8.21 6.44
CA GLY A 84 6.05 -7.87 5.77
C GLY A 84 5.16 -9.04 5.36
N ALA A 85 5.57 -10.29 5.63
CA ALA A 85 4.71 -11.43 5.40
C ALA A 85 3.53 -11.38 6.38
N GLN A 86 2.30 -11.50 5.87
CA GLN A 86 1.12 -11.48 6.70
C GLN A 86 1.07 -12.73 7.58
N PHE A 87 0.89 -12.51 8.88
CA PHE A 87 0.59 -13.55 9.84
C PHE A 87 -0.93 -13.79 9.87
N CYS A 88 -1.34 -15.06 9.85
CA CYS A 88 -2.73 -15.43 10.00
C CYS A 88 -3.12 -15.34 11.48
N ASP A 89 -3.76 -14.24 11.87
CA ASP A 89 -4.42 -14.13 13.17
C ASP A 89 -5.78 -14.81 13.11
N GLY A 90 -5.95 -15.94 13.79
CA GLY A 90 -7.20 -16.70 13.81
C GLY A 90 -8.39 -15.97 14.45
N SER A 91 -8.18 -14.77 15.00
CA SER A 91 -9.18 -13.97 15.69
C SER A 91 -9.73 -12.77 14.89
N ALA A 92 -9.13 -12.47 13.73
CA ALA A 92 -9.40 -11.24 12.99
C ALA A 92 -10.48 -11.42 11.92
N ASN A 93 -11.38 -10.45 11.80
CA ASN A 93 -12.13 -10.21 10.55
C ASN A 93 -11.09 -10.01 9.45
N ASN A 94 -10.82 -11.04 8.63
CA ASN A 94 -9.81 -11.00 7.59
C ASN A 94 -10.45 -10.80 6.22
N ASN A 95 -11.47 -9.95 6.20
CA ASN A 95 -12.08 -9.52 4.95
C ASN A 95 -11.01 -8.74 4.19
N ASP A 96 -10.76 -9.10 2.94
CA ASP A 96 -9.82 -8.36 2.11
C ASP A 96 -10.47 -7.07 1.62
N VAL A 97 -10.49 -6.08 2.50
CA VAL A 97 -11.30 -4.86 2.37
C VAL A 97 -10.65 -3.83 1.43
N GLN A 98 -9.32 -3.83 1.36
CA GLN A 98 -8.52 -2.84 0.62
C GLN A 98 -7.11 -3.41 0.35
N PRO A 99 -6.39 -3.02 -0.72
CA PRO A 99 -5.18 -3.73 -1.15
C PRO A 99 -3.86 -3.23 -0.51
N TYR A 100 -3.82 -2.07 0.14
CA TYR A 100 -2.61 -1.48 0.75
C TYR A 100 -2.30 -2.06 2.13
N LYS A 101 -1.13 -2.68 2.32
CA LYS A 101 -0.84 -3.44 3.55
C LYS A 101 0.47 -2.98 4.22
N TYR A 102 1.57 -3.64 3.89
CA TYR A 102 2.89 -3.38 4.46
C TYR A 102 3.50 -2.12 3.84
N ASN A 103 4.00 -1.23 4.68
CA ASN A 103 4.50 0.12 4.35
C ASN A 103 3.53 0.96 3.49
N GLY A 104 2.22 0.71 3.61
CA GLY A 104 1.20 1.33 2.77
C GLY A 104 1.28 0.94 1.30
N LYS A 105 2.00 -0.14 0.94
CA LYS A 105 2.13 -0.62 -0.43
C LYS A 105 1.02 -1.58 -0.81
N GLU A 106 0.65 -1.51 -2.08
CA GLU A 106 -0.37 -2.38 -2.65
C GLU A 106 0.14 -3.83 -2.67
N LEU A 107 -0.63 -4.75 -2.08
CA LEU A 107 -0.37 -6.18 -2.16
C LEU A 107 -0.97 -6.73 -3.46
N ASP A 108 -0.11 -6.94 -4.45
CA ASP A 108 -0.48 -7.62 -5.68
C ASP A 108 -0.52 -9.14 -5.45
N LYS A 109 -1.72 -9.71 -5.63
CA LYS A 109 -1.99 -11.15 -5.49
C LYS A 109 -1.99 -11.87 -6.84
N MET A 110 -1.54 -11.21 -7.91
CA MET A 110 -1.51 -11.76 -9.25
C MET A 110 -0.76 -13.10 -9.26
N HIS A 111 -1.42 -14.11 -9.82
CA HIS A 111 -0.93 -15.50 -9.88
C HIS A 111 -0.55 -16.12 -8.52
N GLY A 112 -1.01 -15.56 -7.39
CA GLY A 112 -0.74 -16.06 -6.05
C GLY A 112 0.67 -15.75 -5.53
N LEU A 113 1.42 -14.86 -6.19
CA LEU A 113 2.78 -14.52 -5.80
C LEU A 113 2.83 -13.65 -4.53
N ASN A 114 1.78 -12.84 -4.31
CA ASN A 114 1.61 -11.98 -3.13
C ASN A 114 2.82 -11.06 -2.90
N THR A 115 3.08 -10.16 -3.85
CA THR A 115 4.18 -9.18 -3.80
C THR A 115 3.66 -7.79 -3.52
N TYR A 116 4.52 -6.93 -2.98
CA TYR A 116 4.21 -5.53 -2.76
C TYR A 116 4.79 -4.67 -3.88
N ASP A 117 3.96 -3.79 -4.45
CA ASP A 117 4.42 -2.82 -5.44
C ASP A 117 5.00 -1.59 -4.75
N TYR A 118 6.31 -1.42 -4.86
CA TYR A 118 7.02 -0.24 -4.38
C TYR A 118 7.26 0.79 -5.49
N GLY A 119 6.84 0.53 -6.72
CA GLY A 119 7.09 1.38 -7.88
C GLY A 119 8.30 0.89 -8.67
N ALA A 120 9.52 1.15 -8.18
CA ALA A 120 10.73 0.72 -8.90
C ALA A 120 10.90 -0.81 -8.86
N ARG A 121 10.47 -1.47 -7.79
CA ARG A 121 10.66 -2.91 -7.55
C ARG A 121 9.40 -3.57 -6.97
N GLN A 122 9.25 -4.87 -7.23
CA GLN A 122 8.26 -5.70 -6.55
C GLN A 122 8.94 -6.43 -5.39
N TYR A 123 8.36 -6.34 -4.20
CA TYR A 123 8.94 -6.93 -3.00
C TYR A 123 8.23 -8.24 -2.65
N ASN A 124 8.99 -9.31 -2.47
CA ASN A 124 8.48 -10.58 -1.99
C ASN A 124 8.69 -10.67 -0.45
N PRO A 125 7.60 -10.58 0.33
CA PRO A 125 7.70 -10.57 1.79
C PRO A 125 8.02 -11.96 2.39
N VAL A 126 7.77 -13.04 1.65
CA VAL A 126 8.03 -14.42 2.11
C VAL A 126 9.52 -14.74 2.01
N THR A 127 10.17 -14.34 0.92
CA THR A 127 11.62 -14.52 0.73
C THR A 127 12.45 -13.36 1.24
N ALA A 128 11.80 -12.28 1.69
CA ALA A 128 12.41 -11.04 2.18
C ALA A 128 13.34 -10.38 1.15
N ARG A 129 12.94 -10.36 -0.12
CA ARG A 129 13.79 -9.93 -1.24
C ARG A 129 13.02 -9.14 -2.29
N TRP A 130 13.75 -8.27 -2.97
CA TRP A 130 13.30 -7.67 -4.22
C TRP A 130 13.27 -8.70 -5.35
N ASP A 131 12.37 -8.49 -6.31
CA ASP A 131 12.25 -9.33 -7.51
C ASP A 131 13.32 -9.04 -8.56
N ARG A 132 13.92 -7.85 -8.53
CA ARG A 132 14.94 -7.36 -9.47
C ARG A 132 16.07 -6.60 -8.79
N VAL A 133 17.16 -6.43 -9.53
CA VAL A 133 18.37 -5.73 -9.08
C VAL A 133 18.02 -4.28 -8.75
N ASP A 134 18.54 -3.81 -7.61
CA ASP A 134 18.47 -2.42 -7.19
C ASP A 134 18.99 -1.46 -8.28
N PRO A 135 18.22 -0.45 -8.71
CA PRO A 135 18.71 0.60 -9.61
C PRO A 135 19.97 1.33 -9.09
N LEU A 136 20.14 1.37 -7.77
CA LEU A 136 21.26 1.97 -7.06
C LEU A 136 22.27 0.94 -6.53
N ALA A 137 22.26 -0.31 -7.04
CA ALA A 137 23.14 -1.38 -6.55
C ALA A 137 24.63 -0.98 -6.50
N GLU A 138 25.10 -0.17 -7.45
CA GLU A 138 26.50 0.27 -7.52
C GLU A 138 26.90 1.20 -6.35
N LYS A 139 25.94 1.80 -5.65
CA LYS A 139 26.18 2.59 -4.45
C LYS A 139 26.59 1.74 -3.25
N TYR A 140 26.20 0.47 -3.23
CA TYR A 140 26.27 -0.41 -2.06
C TYR A 140 26.94 -1.75 -2.38
N TYR A 141 28.24 -1.74 -2.69
CA TYR A 141 28.99 -2.96 -3.04
C TYR A 141 29.02 -4.04 -1.94
N ASN A 142 28.76 -3.68 -0.68
CA ASN A 142 28.72 -4.59 0.46
C ASN A 142 27.31 -5.15 0.74
N VAL A 143 26.29 -4.73 0.00
CA VAL A 143 24.89 -5.16 0.18
C VAL A 143 24.45 -5.93 -1.07
N SER A 144 23.66 -6.98 -0.87
CA SER A 144 23.07 -7.70 -2.01
C SER A 144 22.11 -6.77 -2.77
N PRO A 145 22.14 -6.74 -4.11
CA PRO A 145 21.21 -5.92 -4.92
C PRO A 145 19.74 -6.33 -4.78
N TYR A 146 19.46 -7.40 -4.04
CA TYR A 146 18.12 -7.90 -3.74
C TYR A 146 17.74 -7.77 -2.26
N ALA A 147 18.61 -7.20 -1.42
CA ALA A 147 18.33 -7.04 0.00
C ALA A 147 17.28 -5.96 0.24
N TYR A 148 16.30 -6.26 1.09
CA TYR A 148 15.35 -5.27 1.57
C TYR A 148 15.89 -4.58 2.82
N CYS A 149 15.93 -3.24 2.81
CA CYS A 149 16.20 -2.41 3.99
C CYS A 149 17.47 -2.82 4.77
N HIS A 150 18.54 -3.21 4.07
CA HIS A 150 19.79 -3.72 4.66
C HIS A 150 19.59 -4.84 5.72
N ASN A 151 18.54 -5.66 5.56
CA ASN A 151 18.08 -6.68 6.51
C ASN A 151 17.60 -6.13 7.88
N ASN A 152 17.17 -4.87 7.95
CA ASN A 152 16.63 -4.22 9.14
C ASN A 152 15.24 -3.60 8.91
N PRO A 153 14.23 -4.41 8.55
CA PRO A 153 12.88 -3.93 8.18
C PRO A 153 12.03 -3.47 9.37
N VAL A 154 12.58 -3.51 10.59
CA VAL A 154 11.90 -3.04 11.81
C VAL A 154 12.16 -1.55 12.03
N MET A 155 13.30 -1.06 11.57
CA MET A 155 13.69 0.36 11.67
C MET A 155 13.62 1.08 10.33
N LEU A 156 13.81 0.36 9.23
CA LEU A 156 13.95 0.92 7.90
C LEU A 156 12.77 0.53 7.00
N MET A 157 12.47 1.39 6.05
CA MET A 157 11.47 1.20 5.00
C MET A 157 12.00 1.89 3.74
N ASP A 158 11.83 1.22 2.59
CA ASP A 158 12.12 1.76 1.25
C ASP A 158 10.78 2.21 0.63
N PRO A 159 10.47 3.50 0.47
CA PRO A 159 9.23 4.03 -0.07
C PRO A 159 9.04 3.89 -1.57
N ASP A 160 10.07 3.76 -2.38
CA ASP A 160 9.96 3.81 -3.85
C ASP A 160 10.61 2.61 -4.54
N GLY A 161 11.15 1.69 -3.75
CA GLY A 161 11.91 0.54 -4.23
C GLY A 161 13.27 0.96 -4.78
N MET A 162 13.88 2.06 -4.33
CA MET A 162 15.23 2.45 -4.73
C MET A 162 16.17 2.62 -3.54
N ASP A 163 15.70 3.09 -2.39
CA ASP A 163 16.54 3.30 -1.21
C ASP A 163 15.70 3.36 0.08
N ASP A 164 16.30 3.00 1.21
CA ASP A 164 15.67 3.18 2.51
C ASP A 164 15.95 4.58 3.10
N TYR A 165 14.92 5.24 3.64
CA TYR A 165 15.03 6.63 4.12
C TYR A 165 14.87 6.76 5.63
N TYR A 166 15.35 5.81 6.42
CA TYR A 166 15.40 5.98 7.87
C TYR A 166 16.84 5.96 8.37
N THR A 167 17.15 6.79 9.35
CA THR A 167 18.45 6.72 10.04
C THR A 167 18.53 5.46 10.90
N SER A 168 19.75 5.11 11.36
CA SER A 168 19.97 4.07 12.38
C SER A 168 19.15 4.27 13.66
N ASP A 169 18.73 5.51 13.92
CA ASP A 169 17.98 5.92 15.09
C ASP A 169 16.47 6.01 14.82
N GLY A 170 16.01 5.54 13.66
CA GLY A 170 14.59 5.46 13.28
C GLY A 170 13.96 6.79 12.87
N THR A 171 14.76 7.79 12.48
CA THR A 171 14.23 9.08 11.99
C THR A 171 13.92 8.99 10.50
N TYR A 172 12.69 9.34 10.10
CA TYR A 172 12.28 9.44 8.70
C TYR A 172 13.01 10.61 7.99
N LEU A 173 13.73 10.29 6.91
CA LEU A 173 14.56 11.21 6.12
C LEU A 173 13.83 11.81 4.91
N GLY A 174 12.56 11.45 4.69
CA GLY A 174 11.74 11.96 3.59
C GLY A 174 11.73 11.04 2.36
N THR A 175 10.88 11.36 1.39
CA THR A 175 10.84 10.73 0.06
C THR A 175 11.49 11.67 -0.93
N ASN A 176 12.53 11.23 -1.63
CA ASN A 176 13.32 12.17 -2.40
C ASN A 176 12.64 12.53 -3.74
N SER A 177 12.25 13.80 -3.88
CA SER A 177 12.08 14.43 -5.19
C SER A 177 13.29 15.32 -5.42
N ALA A 178 14.40 14.70 -5.84
CA ALA A 178 15.69 15.28 -6.21
C ALA A 178 16.72 15.56 -5.07
N GLU A 179 17.77 14.73 -5.11
CA GLU A 179 19.20 14.91 -4.76
C GLU A 179 19.63 15.84 -3.62
N SER A 180 20.47 15.28 -2.73
CA SER A 180 21.57 15.86 -1.91
C SER A 180 21.44 15.42 -0.45
N ASP A 181 22.43 14.90 0.27
CA ASP A 181 23.83 14.63 0.02
C ASP A 181 24.21 13.43 0.89
N TYR A 182 24.88 12.44 0.31
CA TYR A 182 25.49 11.34 1.07
C TYR A 182 26.40 11.88 2.15
N ILE A 183 26.23 11.45 3.40
CA ILE A 183 27.39 11.23 4.26
C ILE A 183 27.24 9.90 5.01
N TYR A 184 28.09 8.97 4.58
CA TYR A 184 28.49 7.74 5.24
C TYR A 184 28.94 7.98 6.70
N LYS A 185 28.54 7.07 7.59
CA LYS A 185 29.47 6.32 8.45
C LYS A 185 28.85 5.02 8.93
#